data_AF-A0A7X9GIC1-F1
#
_entry.id   AF-A0A7X9GIC1-F1
#
_cell.length_a   1.000
_cell.length_b   1.000
_cell.length_c   1.000
_cell.angle_alpha   90.00
_cell.angle_beta   90.00
_cell.angle_gamma   90.00
#
_symmetry.space_group_name_H-M   'P 1'
#
loop_
_entity.id
_entity.type
_entity.pdbx_description
1 polymer ?
#
loop_
_entity_poly.entity_id
_entity_poly.type
_entity_poly.pdbx_seq_one_letter_code
_entity_poly.pdbx_strand_id
1 'polypeptide(L)'
;MDEEGNEHLFELLAELDIEGDSYKVLAPMDVEEYPDDDDFEVEIVILKTINDEEGNEFLCSIEEDEEWERVADAWQEFMDEEEIY
;
A
#
# COMPACT_ATOMS: atom_id res chain seq x y z
N MET A 1 14.09 -7.84 -4.45
CA MET A 1 14.60 -9.04 -3.75
C MET A 1 15.14 -8.56 -2.43
N ASP A 2 14.43 -8.82 -1.35
CA ASP A 2 15.02 -8.72 -0.02
C ASP A 2 16.16 -9.71 0.10
N GLU A 3 17.08 -9.44 1.02
CA GLU A 3 18.40 -10.09 1.13
C GLU A 3 18.36 -11.61 1.38
N GLU A 4 17.17 -12.21 1.50
CA GLU A 4 16.93 -13.66 1.61
C GLU A 4 16.39 -14.34 0.33
N GLY A 5 16.06 -13.60 -0.73
CA GLY A 5 15.53 -14.21 -1.96
C GLY A 5 14.09 -14.71 -1.85
N ASN A 6 13.34 -14.27 -0.84
CA ASN A 6 11.90 -14.48 -0.74
C ASN A 6 11.18 -13.48 -1.64
N GLU A 7 10.40 -13.99 -2.59
CA GLU A 7 9.48 -13.20 -3.39
C GLU A 7 8.25 -12.90 -2.52
N HIS A 8 8.29 -11.80 -1.75
CA HIS A 8 7.08 -11.32 -1.08
C HIS A 8 6.07 -10.92 -2.14
N LEU A 9 5.02 -11.73 -2.28
CA LEU A 9 3.92 -11.44 -3.18
C LEU A 9 2.98 -10.46 -2.50
N PHE A 10 2.77 -9.33 -3.14
CA PHE A 10 1.79 -8.35 -2.74
C PHE A 10 0.69 -8.28 -3.79
N GLU A 11 -0.55 -8.19 -3.33
CA GLU A 11 -1.68 -7.83 -4.18
C GLU A 11 -1.82 -6.30 -4.19
N LEU A 12 -1.88 -5.72 -5.38
CA LEU A 12 -2.19 -4.29 -5.54
C LEU A 12 -3.70 -4.11 -5.34
N LEU A 13 -4.06 -3.44 -4.26
CA LEU A 13 -5.45 -3.12 -3.93
C LEU A 13 -5.93 -1.89 -4.71
N ALA A 14 -5.14 -0.81 -4.65
CA ALA A 14 -5.47 0.46 -5.29
C ALA A 14 -4.23 1.31 -5.57
N GLU A 15 -4.39 2.28 -6.48
CA GLU A 15 -3.41 3.31 -6.78
C GLU A 15 -4.04 4.69 -6.51
N LEU A 16 -3.40 5.49 -5.67
CA LEU A 16 -3.84 6.83 -5.29
C LEU A 16 -2.91 7.86 -5.95
N ASP A 17 -3.47 8.91 -6.53
CA ASP A 17 -2.72 10.05 -7.08
C ASP A 17 -3.03 11.29 -6.24
N ILE A 18 -2.02 11.81 -5.55
CA ILE A 18 -2.18 12.90 -4.59
C ILE A 18 -1.09 13.94 -4.86
N GLU A 19 -1.51 15.17 -5.20
CA GLU A 19 -0.61 16.30 -5.47
C GLU A 19 0.47 16.04 -6.56
N GLY A 20 0.21 15.07 -7.46
CA GLY A 20 1.14 14.67 -8.52
C GLY A 20 2.16 13.61 -8.10
N ASP A 21 2.07 13.13 -6.87
CA ASP A 21 2.73 11.92 -6.38
C ASP A 21 1.80 10.72 -6.49
N SER A 22 2.35 9.58 -6.88
CA SER A 22 1.59 8.33 -7.05
C SER A 22 1.89 7.37 -5.91
N TYR A 23 0.85 6.79 -5.31
CA TYR A 23 0.92 5.88 -4.17
C TYR A 23 0.22 4.57 -4.52
N LYS A 24 0.73 3.47 -3.99
CA LYS A 24 0.16 2.13 -4.19
C LYS A 24 -0.17 1.50 -2.86
N VAL A 25 -1.41 1.04 -2.74
CA VAL A 25 -1.92 0.30 -1.58
C VAL A 25 -1.76 -1.19 -1.88
N LEU A 26 -0.99 -1.87 -1.05
CA LEU A 26 -0.58 -3.25 -1.23
C LEU A 26 -1.02 -4.10 -0.04
N ALA A 27 -1.56 -5.29 -0.29
CA ALA A 27 -1.80 -6.29 0.74
C ALA A 27 -0.80 -7.44 0.60
N PRO A 28 -0.13 -7.88 1.68
CA PRO A 28 0.71 -9.07 1.62
C PRO A 28 -0.16 -10.31 1.33
N MET A 29 0.16 -11.05 0.26
CA MET A 29 -0.51 -12.32 -0.06
C MET A 29 -0.01 -13.48 0.81
N ASP A 30 1.12 -13.32 1.51
CA ASP A 30 1.76 -14.34 2.34
C ASP A 30 1.12 -14.48 3.74
N VAL A 31 -0.18 -14.19 3.85
CA VAL A 31 -0.97 -14.49 5.05
C VAL A 31 -1.32 -15.98 5.07
N GLU A 32 -0.31 -16.83 5.30
CA GLU A 32 -0.51 -18.25 5.64
C GLU A 32 -1.16 -18.44 7.03
N GLU A 33 -1.31 -17.38 7.81
CA GLU A 33 -2.13 -17.36 9.02
C GLU A 33 -3.22 -16.28 8.89
N TYR A 34 -4.38 -16.69 8.38
CA TYR A 34 -5.65 -16.14 8.84
C TYR A 34 -5.98 -16.88 10.14
N PRO A 35 -5.62 -16.38 11.34
CA PRO A 35 -6.25 -16.88 12.55
C PRO A 35 -7.77 -16.70 12.37
N ASP A 36 -8.54 -17.71 12.76
CA ASP A 36 -10.02 -17.78 12.77
C ASP A 36 -10.66 -16.71 13.70
N ASP A 37 -9.95 -15.63 14.01
CA ASP A 37 -10.37 -14.54 14.87
C ASP A 37 -10.97 -13.41 14.02
N ASP A 38 -12.21 -13.03 14.36
CA ASP A 38 -13.03 -12.01 13.70
C ASP A 38 -12.40 -10.59 13.77
N ASP A 39 -11.27 -10.46 14.47
CA ASP A 39 -10.49 -9.23 14.70
C ASP A 39 -9.20 -9.18 13.84
N PHE A 40 -9.13 -9.96 12.75
CA PHE A 40 -7.97 -9.93 11.86
C PHE A 40 -7.96 -8.67 10.99
N GLU A 41 -7.23 -7.66 11.44
CA GLU A 41 -6.87 -6.49 10.64
C GLU A 41 -5.87 -6.92 9.56
N VAL A 42 -6.32 -7.00 8.30
CA VAL A 42 -5.40 -7.21 7.16
C VAL A 42 -4.45 -6.02 7.12
N GLU A 43 -3.17 -6.24 7.42
CA GLU A 43 -2.16 -5.19 7.43
C GLU A 43 -1.84 -4.77 6.00
N ILE A 44 -2.56 -3.76 5.52
CA ILE A 44 -2.30 -3.09 4.25
C ILE A 44 -1.10 -2.16 4.38
N VAL A 45 -0.29 -2.10 3.34
CA VAL A 45 0.92 -1.27 3.27
C VAL A 45 0.75 -0.27 2.14
N ILE A 46 0.93 1.02 2.43
CA ILE A 46 0.88 2.07 1.42
C ILE A 46 2.30 2.56 1.13
N LEU A 47 2.71 2.50 -0.13
CA LEU A 47 4.03 2.91 -0.59
C LEU A 47 3.94 3.97 -1.69
N LYS A 48 4.84 4.96 -1.65
CA LYS A 48 5.01 5.98 -2.67
C LYS A 48 5.79 5.43 -3.86
N THR A 49 5.32 5.70 -5.06
CA THR A 49 6.01 5.37 -6.30
C THR A 49 6.96 6.49 -6.67
N ILE A 50 8.24 6.17 -6.76
CA ILE A 50 9.29 7.09 -7.19
C ILE A 50 9.95 6.54 -8.45
N ASN A 51 10.38 7.44 -9.33
CA ASN A 51 11.13 7.08 -10.52
C ASN A 51 12.57 7.50 -10.34
N ASP A 52 13.50 6.58 -10.58
CA ASP A 52 14.93 6.89 -10.59
C ASP A 52 15.38 7.51 -11.93
N GLU A 53 16.60 8.02 -11.99
CA GLU A 53 17.20 8.68 -13.17
C GLU A 53 17.23 7.76 -14.41
N GLU A 54 17.21 6.44 -14.20
CA GLU A 54 17.16 5.43 -15.27
C GLU A 54 15.73 5.12 -15.77
N GLY A 55 14.70 5.74 -15.18
CA GLY A 55 13.29 5.48 -15.53
C GLY A 55 12.75 4.18 -14.94
N ASN A 56 13.39 3.66 -13.89
CA ASN A 56 12.90 2.52 -13.13
C ASN A 56 11.97 3.02 -12.02
N GLU A 57 10.80 2.40 -11.90
CA GLU A 57 9.85 2.66 -10.83
C GLU A 57 10.23 1.87 -9.57
N PHE A 58 10.34 2.57 -8.45
CA PHE A 58 10.57 2.01 -7.13
C PHE A 58 9.44 2.40 -6.20
N LEU A 59 9.17 1.55 -5.22
CA LEU A 59 8.23 1.82 -4.14
C LEU A 59 9.01 2.14 -2.87
N CYS A 60 8.73 3.30 -2.28
CA CYS A 60 9.33 3.78 -1.05
C CYS A 60 8.27 4.02 0.02
N SER A 61 8.65 3.79 1.28
CA SER A 61 7.80 4.14 2.42
C SER A 61 7.66 5.66 2.55
N ILE A 62 6.50 6.11 3.04
CA ILE A 62 6.25 7.52 3.31
C ILE A 62 6.91 7.88 4.64
N GLU A 63 7.89 8.79 4.62
CA GLU A 63 8.63 9.20 5.82
C GLU A 63 8.01 10.43 6.52
N GLU A 64 7.20 11.22 5.80
CA GLU A 64 6.56 12.42 6.35
C GLU A 64 5.16 12.09 6.90
N ASP A 65 4.95 12.29 8.21
CA ASP A 65 3.66 12.01 8.86
C ASP A 65 2.49 12.77 8.20
N GLU A 66 2.70 14.03 7.80
CA GLU A 66 1.66 14.82 7.12
C GLU A 66 1.28 14.23 5.75
N GLU A 67 2.25 13.68 5.03
CA GLU A 67 2.02 13.00 3.76
C GLU A 67 1.29 11.67 4.01
N TRP A 68 1.70 10.92 5.03
CA TRP A 68 1.07 9.67 5.40
C TRP A 68 -0.40 9.86 5.79
N GLU A 69 -0.70 10.88 6.60
CA GLU A 69 -2.07 11.21 6.99
C GLU A 69 -2.94 11.51 5.77
N ARG A 70 -2.43 12.27 4.78
CA ARG A 70 -3.19 12.57 3.55
C ARG A 70 -3.49 11.33 2.74
N VAL A 71 -2.50 10.46 2.57
CA VAL A 71 -2.65 9.24 1.78
C VAL A 71 -3.57 8.25 2.49
N ALA A 72 -3.47 8.15 3.82
CA ALA A 72 -4.35 7.33 4.64
C ALA A 72 -5.80 7.84 4.58
N ASP A 73 -6.02 9.16 4.66
CA ASP A 73 -7.34 9.77 4.52
C ASP A 73 -7.95 9.48 3.15
N ALA A 74 -7.18 9.69 2.06
CA ALA A 74 -7.63 9.38 0.70
C ALA A 74 -7.96 7.89 0.52
N TRP A 75 -7.19 6.99 1.14
CA TRP A 75 -7.48 5.57 1.14
C TRP A 75 -8.77 5.23 1.89
N GLN A 76 -8.97 5.81 3.07
CA GLN A 76 -10.19 5.63 3.85
C GLN A 76 -11.41 6.14 3.09
N GLU A 77 -11.33 7.33 2.48
CA GLU A 77 -12.39 7.86 1.60
C GLU A 77 -12.67 6.91 0.43
N PHE A 78 -11.63 6.38 -0.22
CA PHE A 78 -11.78 5.43 -1.33
C PHE A 78 -12.51 4.14 -0.90
N MET A 79 -12.19 3.60 0.28
CA MET A 79 -12.85 2.41 0.81
C MET A 79 -14.31 2.69 1.19
N ASP A 80 -14.57 3.83 1.85
CA ASP A 80 -15.93 4.24 2.23
C ASP A 80 -16.79 4.50 0.97
N GLU A 81 -16.18 5.01 -0.12
CA GLU A 81 -16.82 5.15 -1.43
C GLU A 81 -17.10 3.81 -2.14
N GLU A 82 -16.27 2.79 -1.93
CA GLU A 82 -16.49 1.43 -2.46
C GLU A 82 -17.53 0.63 -1.64
N GLU A 83 -17.81 1.01 -0.39
CA GLU A 83 -18.88 0.43 0.45
C GLU A 83 -20.30 0.86 0.06
N ILE A 84 -20.46 1.73 -0.95
CA ILE A 84 -21.76 2.25 -1.39
C ILE A 84 -22.41 1.35 -2.46
N TYR A 85 -22.77 0.08 -2.17
CA TYR A 85 -23.75 -0.66 -2.99
C TYR A 85 -24.58 -1.73 -2.26
#